data_AF-A0A540WCL0-F1
#
_entry.id   AF-A0A540WCL0-F1
#
_cell.length_a   1.000
_cell.length_b   1.000
_cell.length_c   1.000
_cell.angle_alpha   90.00
_cell.angle_beta   90.00
_cell.angle_gamma   90.00
#
_symmetry.space_group_name_H-M   'P 1'
#
loop_
_entity.id
_entity.type
_entity.pdbx_description
1 polymer ?
#
loop_
_entity_poly.entity_id
_entity_poly.type
_entity_poly.pdbx_seq_one_letter_code
_entity_poly.pdbx_strand_id
1 'polypeptide(L)' 'MTSRPDPEPLLPVEDVEERERLAARVTCRACGRPLHDPESRLLRYGPGCRPGVDPVRRHDVDQDALPGL' A
#
# COMPACT_ATOMS: atom_id res chain seq x y z
N MET A 1 34.53 24.56 23.65
CA MET A 1 33.06 24.63 23.79
C MET A 1 32.50 25.05 22.45
N THR A 2 32.25 24.09 21.56
CA THR A 2 31.70 24.35 20.22
C THR A 2 30.27 23.89 20.21
N SER A 3 29.33 24.83 20.33
CA SER A 3 27.91 24.57 20.18
C SER A 3 27.64 24.01 18.79
N ARG A 4 26.87 22.92 18.71
CA ARG A 4 26.28 22.43 17.46
C ARG A 4 25.31 23.51 16.95
N PRO A 5 25.35 23.90 15.67
CA PRO A 5 24.29 24.74 15.13
C PRO A 5 22.97 23.95 15.16
N ASP A 6 21.90 24.61 15.58
CA ASP A 6 20.53 24.09 15.51
C ASP A 6 20.20 23.71 14.07
N PRO A 7 19.58 22.54 13.82
CA PRO A 7 19.19 22.18 12.47
C PRO A 7 18.12 23.16 11.97
N GLU A 8 18.37 23.77 10.82
CA GLU A 8 17.41 24.63 10.11
C GLU A 8 16.04 23.95 10.04
N PRO A 9 14.94 24.69 10.21
CA PRO A 9 13.60 24.13 10.10
C PRO A 9 13.40 23.64 8.66
N LEU A 10 13.32 22.31 8.53
CA LEU A 10 12.89 21.66 7.29
C LEU A 10 11.53 22.25 6.89
N LEU A 11 11.41 22.59 5.61
CA LEU A 11 10.29 23.28 4.96
C LEU A 11 8.89 22.86 5.45
N PRO A 12 7.85 23.72 5.32
CA PRO A 12 6.50 23.42 5.78
C PRO A 12 6.01 22.09 5.20
N VAL A 13 5.65 21.18 6.09
CA VAL A 13 5.05 19.88 5.79
C VAL A 13 3.61 20.06 5.31
N GLU A 14 3.41 20.73 4.18
CA GLU A 14 2.06 21.13 3.72
C GLU A 14 1.11 19.93 3.44
N ASP A 15 1.58 18.67 3.49
CA ASP A 15 0.71 17.53 3.20
C ASP A 15 0.92 16.31 4.12
N VAL A 16 1.50 16.45 5.32
CA VAL A 16 1.56 15.27 6.24
C VAL A 16 0.16 14.86 6.67
N GLU A 17 -0.69 15.81 7.06
CA GLU A 17 -2.08 15.53 7.39
C GLU A 17 -2.87 14.98 6.20
N GLU A 18 -2.67 15.52 5.00
CA GLU A 18 -3.39 15.04 3.81
C GLU A 18 -2.95 13.63 3.42
N ARG A 19 -1.65 13.34 3.48
CA ARG A 19 -1.11 11.98 3.29
C ARG A 19 -1.58 11.02 4.38
N GLU A 20 -1.69 11.46 5.64
CA GLU A 20 -2.26 10.67 6.73
C GLU A 20 -3.76 10.41 6.53
N ARG A 21 -4.53 11.42 6.11
CA ARG A 21 -5.96 11.30 5.80
C ARG A 21 -6.20 10.38 4.59
N LEU A 22 -5.36 10.45 3.56
CA LEU A 22 -5.39 9.56 2.41
C LEU A 22 -4.94 8.13 2.78
N ALA A 23 -3.91 7.98 3.61
CA ALA A 23 -3.47 6.69 4.14
C ALA A 23 -4.51 6.05 5.09
N ALA A 24 -5.37 6.87 5.70
CA ALA A 24 -6.46 6.40 6.56
C ALA A 24 -7.65 5.84 5.78
N ARG A 25 -7.84 6.19 4.50
CA ARG A 25 -9.02 5.80 3.71
C ARG A 25 -8.69 4.68 2.74
N VAL A 26 -8.50 3.47 3.26
CA VAL A 26 -8.40 2.26 2.44
C VAL A 26 -9.81 1.82 2.03
N THR A 27 -10.02 1.50 0.76
CA THR A 27 -11.30 0.99 0.24
C THR A 27 -11.18 -0.45 -0.28
N CYS A 28 -12.29 -1.17 -0.28
CA CYS A 28 -12.39 -2.53 -0.80
C CYS A 28 -12.19 -2.53 -2.32
N ARG A 29 -11.30 -3.38 -2.83
CA ARG A 29 -11.09 -3.54 -4.28
C ARG A 29 -12.29 -4.12 -5.02
N ALA A 30 -13.15 -4.91 -4.36
CA ALA A 30 -14.33 -5.51 -4.99
C ALA A 30 -15.53 -4.55 -5.00
N CYS A 31 -15.83 -3.90 -3.88
CA CYS A 31 -17.09 -3.16 -3.70
C CYS A 31 -16.91 -1.65 -3.45
N GLY A 32 -15.67 -1.16 -3.37
CA GLY A 32 -15.35 0.27 -3.18
C GLY A 32 -15.65 0.84 -1.79
N ARG A 33 -16.24 0.05 -0.88
CA ARG A 33 -16.60 0.51 0.47
C ARG A 33 -15.35 0.82 1.31
N PRO A 34 -15.40 1.83 2.20
CA PRO A 34 -14.30 2.11 3.12
C PRO A 34 -14.07 0.95 4.08
N LEU A 35 -12.80 0.65 4.34
CA LEU A 35 -12.34 -0.43 5.22
C LEU A 35 -11.80 0.17 6.51
N HIS A 36 -12.44 -0.20 7.62
CA HIS A 36 -12.05 0.24 8.95
C HIS A 36 -11.26 -0.83 9.71
N ASP A 37 -11.61 -2.10 9.48
CA ASP A 37 -11.00 -3.25 10.13
C ASP A 37 -9.53 -3.45 9.67
N PRO A 38 -8.57 -3.71 10.58
CA PRO A 38 -7.14 -3.84 10.24
C PRO A 38 -6.84 -4.94 9.21
N GLU A 39 -7.45 -6.11 9.34
CA GLU A 39 -7.23 -7.23 8.41
C GLU A 39 -7.78 -6.87 7.02
N SER A 40 -8.97 -6.31 6.98
CA SER A 40 -9.59 -5.84 5.74
C SER A 40 -8.72 -4.77 5.05
N ARG A 41 -8.17 -3.81 5.83
CA ARG A 41 -7.25 -2.78 5.32
C ARG A 41 -5.97 -3.40 4.75
N LEU A 42 -5.41 -4.40 5.42
CA LEU A 42 -4.21 -5.11 4.98
C LEU A 42 -4.46 -5.86 3.66
N LEU A 43 -5.59 -6.56 3.55
CA LEU A 43 -5.96 -7.34 2.38
C LEU A 43 -6.56 -6.50 1.23
N ARG A 44 -6.96 -5.25 1.52
CA ARG A 44 -7.77 -4.38 0.65
C ARG A 44 -9.07 -5.02 0.16
N TYR A 45 -9.60 -5.96 0.94
CA TYR A 45 -10.89 -6.60 0.72
C TYR A 45 -11.70 -6.59 2.01
N GLY A 46 -12.95 -6.14 1.93
CA GLY A 46 -13.86 -6.19 3.06
C GLY A 46 -14.27 -7.62 3.42
N PRO A 47 -14.90 -7.82 4.59
CA PRO A 47 -15.42 -9.12 5.00
C PRO A 47 -16.38 -9.67 3.93
N GLY A 48 -16.15 -10.91 3.49
CA GLY A 48 -16.96 -11.55 2.44
C GLY A 48 -16.76 -11.00 1.02
N CYS A 49 -15.94 -9.97 0.81
CA CYS A 49 -15.58 -9.45 -0.51
C CYS A 49 -14.30 -10.08 -1.07
N ARG A 50 -13.56 -10.83 -0.26
CA ARG A 50 -12.34 -11.52 -0.70
C ARG A 50 -12.75 -12.55 -1.75
N PRO A 51 -12.30 -12.43 -3.01
CA PRO A 51 -12.53 -13.49 -3.98
C PRO A 51 -11.86 -14.74 -3.42
N GLY A 52 -12.65 -15.79 -3.21
CA GLY A 52 -12.11 -17.10 -2.84
C GLY A 52 -11.11 -17.48 -3.92
N VAL A 53 -9.87 -17.80 -3.50
CA VAL A 53 -8.67 -18.06 -4.32
C VAL A 53 -8.99 -18.02 -5.82
N ASP A 54 -8.96 -16.81 -6.41
CA ASP A 54 -9.21 -16.70 -7.85
C ASP A 54 -8.22 -17.63 -8.56
N PRO A 55 -8.66 -18.39 -9.58
CA PRO A 55 -7.75 -19.18 -10.36
C PRO A 55 -6.67 -18.24 -10.91
N VAL A 56 -5.42 -18.47 -10.50
CA VAL A 56 -4.27 -17.68 -10.92
C VAL A 56 -4.29 -17.63 -12.44
N ARG A 57 -4.38 -16.43 -13.02
CA ARG A 57 -4.30 -16.28 -14.47
C ARG A 57 -2.95 -16.82 -14.91
N ARG A 58 -2.97 -17.93 -15.62
CA ARG A 58 -1.79 -18.45 -16.30
C ARG A 58 -1.58 -17.61 -17.55
N HIS A 59 -0.40 -17.06 -17.67
CA HIS A 59 0.03 -16.38 -18.88
C HIS A 59 1.03 -17.30 -19.56
N ASP A 60 0.72 -17.77 -20.77
CA ASP A 60 1.71 -18.40 -21.63
C ASP A 60 2.60 -17.29 -22.18
N VAL A 61 3.68 -17.03 -21.45
CA VAL A 61 4.75 -16.12 -21.83
C VAL A 61 5.97 -16.95 -22.22
N ASP A 62 6.62 -16.54 -23.30
CA ASP A 62 7.90 -17.13 -23.67
C ASP A 62 8.91 -16.74 -22.58
N GLN A 63 9.43 -17.73 -21.86
CA GLN A 63 10.38 -17.53 -20.77
C GLN A 63 11.76 -17.96 -21.26
N ASP A 64 12.72 -17.04 -21.18
CA ASP A 64 14.11 -17.38 -21.44
C ASP A 64 14.58 -18.46 -20.47
N ALA A 65 15.44 -19.34 -20.97
CA ALA A 65 16.08 -20.36 -20.14
C ALA A 65 16.92 -19.70 -19.04
N LEU A 66 16.87 -20.27 -17.84
CA LEU A 66 17.75 -19.85 -16.76
C LEU A 66 19.20 -20.18 -17.14
N PRO A 67 20.18 -19.31 -16.85
CA PRO A 67 21.57 -19.59 -17.17
C PRO A 67 22.05 -20.86 -16.46
N GLY A 68 22.54 -21.84 -17.23
CA GLY A 68 23.09 -23.10 -16.71
C GLY A 68 22.07 -24.23 -16.50
N LEU A 69 20.85 -24.09 -17.02
CA LEU A 69 19.80 -25.13 -17.09
C LEU A 69 19.57 -25.59 -18.53
#